data_AF-A0A1N6NPT6-F1
#
_entry.id   AF-A0A1N6NPT6-F1
#
_cell.length_a   1.000
_cell.length_b   1.000
_cell.length_c   1.000
_cell.angle_alpha   90.00
_cell.angle_beta   90.00
_cell.angle_gamma   90.00
#
_symmetry.space_group_name_H-M   'P 1'
#
loop_
_entity.id
_entity.type
_entity.pdbx_description
1 polymer ?
#
loop_
_entity_poly.entity_id
_entity_poly.type
_entity_poly.pdbx_seq_one_letter_code
_entity_poly.pdbx_strand_id
1 'polypeptide(L)'
;MNTSGRVFALIDCNSFYCSCERICRPALKRRPVVVLSNNDGCIIARSAEAKALGVEMGAAYYKVRKELRRQGVVACSGNYTLYADISNRVMRIMAEMLHGIEVYSIDEAWGARSGRPRASDS
;
A
#
# COMPACT_ATOMS: atom_id res chain seq x y z
N MET A 1 14.49 -30.89 -23.91
CA MET A 1 13.33 -30.00 -23.74
C MET A 1 13.76 -28.86 -22.84
N ASN A 2 13.81 -27.64 -23.37
CA ASN A 2 14.33 -26.47 -22.64
C ASN A 2 13.20 -25.93 -21.75
N THR A 3 13.21 -26.24 -20.45
CA THR A 3 12.30 -25.62 -19.48
C THR A 3 12.76 -24.19 -19.26
N SER A 4 12.35 -23.27 -20.14
CA SER A 4 12.39 -21.83 -19.85
C SER A 4 11.70 -21.60 -18.51
N GLY A 5 12.49 -21.26 -17.48
CA GLY A 5 12.02 -21.17 -16.10
C GLY A 5 10.87 -20.17 -15.96
N ARG A 6 9.79 -20.59 -15.30
CA ARG A 6 8.74 -19.66 -14.86
C ARG A 6 9.29 -18.82 -13.71
N VAL A 7 9.13 -17.50 -13.81
CA VAL A 7 9.47 -16.57 -12.73
C VAL A 7 8.17 -16.14 -12.07
N PHE A 8 8.13 -16.25 -10.75
CA PHE A 8 7.04 -15.74 -9.93
C PHE A 8 7.47 -14.45 -9.24
N ALA A 9 6.56 -13.48 -9.15
CA ALA A 9 6.75 -12.22 -8.46
C ALA A 9 5.67 -12.06 -7.39
N LEU A 10 6.08 -11.65 -6.20
CA LEU A 10 5.18 -11.12 -5.18
C LEU A 10 5.18 -9.59 -5.30
N ILE A 11 4.00 -9.01 -5.41
CA ILE A 11 3.82 -7.57 -5.58
C ILE A 11 2.99 -7.06 -4.40
N ASP A 12 3.54 -6.11 -3.64
CA ASP A 12 2.94 -5.49 -2.46
C ASP A 12 3.03 -3.96 -2.58
N CYS A 13 1.92 -3.26 -2.35
CA CYS A 13 1.88 -1.80 -2.41
C CYS A 13 2.26 -1.15 -1.07
N ASN A 14 3.39 -0.45 -1.07
CA ASN A 14 3.88 0.29 0.10
C ASN A 14 2.83 1.22 0.74
N SER A 15 2.57 1.01 2.04
CA SER A 15 1.66 1.82 2.87
C SER A 15 0.33 2.10 2.14
N PHE A 16 -0.29 1.07 1.54
CA PHE A 16 -1.34 1.22 0.54
C PHE A 16 -2.43 2.23 0.88
N TYR A 17 -3.05 2.16 2.06
CA TYR A 17 -4.10 3.11 2.45
C TYR A 17 -3.58 4.55 2.57
N CYS A 18 -2.37 4.77 3.10
CA CYS A 18 -1.77 6.11 3.13
C CYS A 18 -1.45 6.62 1.72
N SER A 19 -1.04 5.72 0.82
CA SER A 19 -0.77 6.04 -0.58
C SER A 19 -2.07 6.41 -1.32
N CYS A 20 -3.17 5.70 -1.08
CA CYS A 20 -4.50 6.02 -1.59
C CYS A 20 -4.94 7.43 -1.18
N GLU A 21 -4.79 7.75 0.10
CA GLU A 21 -5.13 9.07 0.63
C GLU A 21 -4.30 10.19 -0.02
N ARG A 22 -3.01 9.94 -0.30
CA ARG A 22 -2.11 10.89 -0.97
C ARG A 22 -2.46 11.12 -2.44
N ILE A 23 -3.01 10.13 -3.15
CA ILE A 23 -3.45 10.28 -4.55
C ILE A 23 -4.56 11.32 -4.64
N CYS A 24 -5.53 11.27 -3.72
CA CYS A 24 -6.69 12.18 -3.73
C CYS A 24 -6.45 13.50 -3.01
N ARG A 25 -5.39 13.61 -2.19
CA ARG A 25 -5.09 14.80 -1.37
C ARG A 25 -3.62 15.21 -1.53
N PRO A 26 -3.29 16.04 -2.54
CA PRO A 26 -1.91 16.43 -2.84
C PRO A 26 -1.17 17.07 -1.66
N ALA A 27 -1.89 17.74 -0.75
CA ALA A 27 -1.32 18.33 0.47
C ALA A 27 -0.67 17.30 1.42
N LEU A 28 -0.94 16.00 1.25
CA LEU A 28 -0.42 14.92 2.09
C LEU A 28 0.89 14.30 1.57
N LYS A 29 1.35 14.66 0.36
CA LYS A 29 2.49 14.01 -0.32
C LYS A 29 3.79 13.95 0.50
N ARG A 30 4.02 14.95 1.35
CA ARG A 30 5.25 15.08 2.17
C ARG A 30 4.94 15.19 3.67
N ARG A 31 3.77 14.70 4.08
CA ARG A 31 3.35 14.74 5.48
C ARG A 31 3.33 13.32 6.06
N PRO A 32 3.67 13.15 7.35
CA PRO A 32 3.40 11.90 8.03
C PRO A 32 1.88 11.69 8.12
N VAL A 33 1.42 10.57 7.57
CA VAL A 33 0.01 10.17 7.51
C VAL A 33 -0.18 8.82 8.20
N VAL A 34 -1.30 8.68 8.91
CA VAL A 34 -1.85 7.40 9.36
C VAL A 34 -3.30 7.26 8.91
N VAL A 35 -3.73 6.02 8.67
CA VAL A 35 -5.13 5.69 8.40
C VAL A 35 -5.70 4.93 9.58
N LEU A 36 -6.92 5.29 9.97
CA LEU A 36 -7.63 4.72 11.10
C LEU A 36 -8.67 3.68 10.65
N SER A 37 -8.98 2.74 11.54
CA SER A 37 -10.06 1.77 11.35
C SER A 37 -11.45 2.44 11.32
N ASN A 38 -12.48 1.64 11.06
CA ASN A 38 -13.87 2.02 11.34
C ASN A 38 -14.01 2.67 12.73
N ASN A 39 -14.81 3.72 12.79
CA ASN A 39 -15.04 4.53 13.99
C ASN A 39 -13.77 5.13 14.62
N ASP A 40 -12.69 5.29 13.85
CA ASP A 40 -11.42 5.85 14.31
C ASP A 40 -10.84 5.13 15.55
N GLY A 41 -11.04 3.82 15.64
CA GLY A 41 -10.64 3.02 16.81
C GLY A 41 -9.12 2.88 16.96
N CYS A 42 -8.44 2.39 15.92
CA CYS A 42 -6.99 2.17 15.93
C CYS A 42 -6.33 2.53 14.60
N ILE A 43 -5.01 2.64 14.62
CA ILE A 43 -4.19 2.88 13.43
C ILE A 43 -4.03 1.57 12.65
N ILE A 44 -4.49 1.56 11.39
CA ILE A 44 -4.44 0.39 10.50
C ILE A 44 -3.44 0.54 9.35
N ALA A 45 -2.99 1.76 9.06
CA ALA A 45 -1.88 2.00 8.16
C ALA A 45 -1.08 3.23 8.59
N ARG A 46 0.21 3.22 8.25
CA ARG A 46 1.13 4.33 8.51
C ARG A 46 2.08 4.52 7.34
N SER A 47 2.30 5.78 6.99
CA SER A 47 3.34 6.19 6.04
C SER A 47 4.74 5.94 6.61
N ALA A 48 5.75 5.92 5.74
CA ALA A 48 7.14 5.74 6.16
C ALA A 48 7.59 6.85 7.15
N GLU A 49 7.15 8.08 6.92
CA GLU A 49 7.44 9.23 7.78
C GLU A 49 6.78 9.06 9.15
N ALA A 50 5.53 8.60 9.21
CA ALA A 50 4.86 8.30 10.49
C ALA A 50 5.54 7.13 11.23
N LYS A 51 5.99 6.11 10.50
CA LYS A 51 6.77 5.00 11.09
C LYS A 51 8.09 5.50 11.68
N ALA A 52 8.80 6.40 10.99
CA ALA A 52 10.05 6.98 11.47
C ALA A 52 9.87 7.84 12.73
N LEU A 53 8.67 8.42 12.93
CA LEU A 53 8.30 9.16 14.14
C LEU A 53 7.91 8.24 15.32
N GLY A 54 8.01 6.91 15.16
CA GLY A 54 7.69 5.95 16.21
C GLY A 54 6.21 5.63 16.37
N VAL A 55 5.36 6.01 15.39
CA VAL A 55 3.93 5.71 15.47
C VAL A 55 3.69 4.21 15.31
N GLU A 56 3.18 3.56 16.35
CA GLU A 56 2.93 2.12 16.37
C GLU A 56 1.72 1.71 15.52
N MET A 57 1.81 0.55 14.86
CA MET A 57 0.69 -0.06 14.15
C MET A 57 -0.28 -0.69 15.17
N GLY A 58 -1.59 -0.57 14.94
CA GLY A 58 -2.61 -1.13 15.83
C GLY A 58 -2.84 -0.33 17.12
N ALA A 59 -2.09 0.76 17.35
CA ALA A 59 -2.29 1.61 18.51
C ALA A 59 -3.69 2.23 18.52
N ALA A 60 -4.34 2.20 19.67
CA ALA A 60 -5.66 2.80 19.85
C ALA A 60 -5.58 4.33 19.70
N TYR A 61 -6.30 4.89 18.73
CA TYR A 61 -6.14 6.28 18.33
C TYR A 61 -6.40 7.25 19.48
N TYR A 62 -7.39 6.99 20.31
CA TYR A 62 -7.73 7.85 21.45
C TYR A 62 -6.56 8.04 22.44
N LYS A 63 -5.68 7.04 22.57
CA LYS A 63 -4.49 7.10 23.44
C LYS A 63 -3.37 7.94 22.82
N VAL A 64 -3.18 7.83 21.50
CA VAL A 64 -2.03 8.44 20.79
C VAL A 64 -2.37 9.75 20.08
N ARG A 65 -3.65 10.13 19.95
CA ARG A 65 -4.11 11.31 19.18
C ARG A 65 -3.40 12.63 19.54
N LYS A 66 -3.11 12.84 20.82
CA LYS A 66 -2.43 14.07 21.29
C LYS A 66 -1.00 14.11 20.80
N GLU A 67 -0.30 12.97 20.88
CA GLU A 67 1.07 12.83 20.43
C GLU A 67 1.19 12.98 18.92
N LEU A 68 0.31 12.30 18.17
CA LEU A 68 0.24 12.42 16.72
C LEU A 68 0.06 13.87 16.27
N ARG A 69 -0.86 14.60 16.93
CA ARG A 69 -1.07 16.03 16.64
C ARG A 69 0.17 16.86 16.95
N ARG A 70 0.86 16.61 18.06
CA ARG A 70 2.10 17.31 18.44
C ARG A 70 3.22 17.10 17.41
N GLN A 71 3.32 15.89 16.87
CA GLN A 71 4.29 15.53 15.83
C GLN A 71 3.86 15.94 14.41
N GLY A 72 2.70 16.58 14.25
CA GLY A 72 2.19 17.03 12.95
C GLY A 72 1.66 15.90 12.04
N VAL A 73 1.44 14.71 12.60
CA VAL A 73 0.88 13.54 11.90
C VAL A 73 -0.58 13.77 11.55
N VAL A 74 -0.92 13.55 10.29
CA VAL A 74 -2.30 13.61 9.80
C VAL A 74 -2.96 12.25 9.97
N ALA A 75 -4.06 12.20 10.72
CA ALA A 75 -4.89 11.01 10.81
C ALA A 75 -6.06 11.11 9.83
N CYS A 76 -6.26 10.06 9.03
CA CYS A 76 -7.36 9.92 8.09
C CYS A 76 -8.27 8.78 8.53
N SER A 77 -9.58 9.01 8.61
CA SER A 77 -10.56 7.94 8.78
C SER A 77 -10.57 7.03 7.56
N GLY A 78 -10.76 5.73 7.76
CA GLY A 78 -10.73 4.73 6.68
C GLY A 78 -11.78 4.99 5.59
N ASN A 79 -11.34 5.16 4.34
CA ASN A 79 -12.19 5.25 3.16
C ASN A 79 -12.10 3.98 2.30
N TYR A 80 -12.79 2.94 2.73
CA TYR A 80 -12.70 1.61 2.09
C TYR A 80 -13.21 1.59 0.65
N THR A 81 -14.17 2.45 0.30
CA THR A 81 -14.65 2.59 -1.09
C THR A 81 -13.54 3.12 -1.99
N LEU A 82 -12.81 4.15 -1.55
CA LEU A 82 -11.65 4.67 -2.28
C LEU A 82 -10.56 3.61 -2.42
N TYR A 83 -10.26 2.90 -1.34
CA TYR A 83 -9.19 1.90 -1.33
C TYR A 83 -9.50 0.74 -2.28
N ALA A 84 -10.76 0.29 -2.32
CA ALA A 84 -11.21 -0.75 -3.24
C ALA A 84 -11.13 -0.30 -4.71
N ASP A 85 -11.53 0.94 -5.03
CA ASP A 85 -11.41 1.47 -6.40
C ASP A 85 -9.96 1.51 -6.87
N ILE A 86 -9.06 2.04 -6.05
CA ILE A 86 -7.63 2.11 -6.38
C ILE A 86 -7.03 0.71 -6.50
N SER A 87 -7.36 -0.20 -5.59
CA SER A 87 -6.91 -1.59 -5.63
C SER A 87 -7.30 -2.26 -6.95
N ASN A 88 -8.58 -2.18 -7.32
CA ASN A 88 -9.09 -2.76 -8.56
C ASN A 88 -8.33 -2.25 -9.79
N ARG A 89 -7.96 -0.96 -9.79
CA ARG A 89 -7.16 -0.37 -10.87
C ARG A 89 -5.72 -0.90 -10.88
N VAL A 90 -5.09 -1.03 -9.72
CA VAL A 90 -3.73 -1.60 -9.59
C VAL A 90 -3.72 -3.06 -10.04
N MET A 91 -4.67 -3.86 -9.56
CA MET A 91 -4.81 -5.28 -9.93
C MET A 91 -5.05 -5.45 -11.43
N ARG A 92 -5.88 -4.60 -12.05
CA ARG A 92 -6.10 -4.61 -13.50
C ARG A 92 -4.82 -4.36 -14.29
N ILE A 93 -4.05 -3.35 -13.90
CA ILE A 93 -2.77 -3.04 -14.57
C ILE A 93 -1.79 -4.21 -14.42
N MET A 94 -1.72 -4.84 -13.23
CA MET A 94 -0.86 -6.02 -13.04
C MET A 94 -1.30 -7.21 -13.90
N ALA A 95 -2.60 -7.45 -14.03
CA ALA A 95 -3.15 -8.50 -14.87
C ALA A 95 -2.85 -8.29 -16.37
N GLU A 96 -2.75 -7.04 -16.83
CA GLU A 96 -2.37 -6.71 -18.21
C GLU A 96 -0.87 -6.96 -18.49
N MET A 97 -0.02 -6.89 -17.45
CA MET A 97 1.44 -6.99 -17.59
C MET A 97 2.00 -8.41 -17.35
N LEU A 98 1.21 -9.29 -16.72
CA LEU A 98 1.65 -10.62 -16.27
C LEU A 98 0.79 -11.71 -16.91
N HIS A 99 1.29 -12.94 -16.98
CA HIS A 99 0.58 -14.07 -17.61
C HIS A 99 -0.53 -14.65 -16.72
N GLY A 100 -0.99 -13.88 -15.74
CA GLY A 100 -1.89 -14.28 -14.67
C GLY A 100 -1.43 -13.68 -13.34
N ILE A 101 -2.42 -13.26 -12.54
CA ILE A 101 -2.23 -12.82 -11.16
C ILE A 101 -3.16 -13.59 -10.23
N GLU A 102 -2.71 -13.80 -9.00
CA GLU A 102 -3.50 -14.32 -7.90
C GLU A 102 -3.53 -13.25 -6.81
N VAL A 103 -4.71 -12.65 -6.61
CA VAL A 103 -4.90 -11.57 -5.63
C VAL A 103 -4.97 -12.16 -4.23
N TYR A 104 -4.08 -11.73 -3.34
CA TYR A 104 -4.02 -12.20 -1.96
C TYR A 104 -4.71 -11.23 -1.00
N SER A 105 -4.58 -9.93 -1.23
CA SER A 105 -5.23 -8.86 -0.46
C SER A 105 -5.58 -7.67 -1.35
N ILE A 106 -6.03 -6.57 -0.74
CA ILE A 106 -6.31 -5.31 -1.44
C ILE A 106 -5.05 -4.65 -2.04
N ASP A 107 -3.86 -4.98 -1.53
CA ASP A 107 -2.59 -4.39 -1.93
C ASP A 107 -1.53 -5.41 -2.36
N GLU A 108 -1.83 -6.70 -2.24
CA GLU A 108 -0.90 -7.80 -2.49
C GLU A 108 -1.43 -8.79 -3.55
N ALA A 109 -0.56 -9.13 -4.50
CA ALA A 109 -0.83 -10.16 -5.51
C ALA A 109 0.43 -10.92 -5.91
N TRP A 110 0.25 -12.20 -6.22
CA TRP A 110 1.24 -13.02 -6.91
C TRP A 110 1.05 -12.91 -8.41
N GLY A 111 2.13 -12.96 -9.19
CA GLY A 111 2.03 -13.01 -10.64
C GLY A 111 3.14 -13.83 -11.27
N ALA A 112 2.85 -14.38 -12.45
CA ALA A 112 3.78 -15.22 -13.19
C ALA A 112 4.22 -14.54 -14.49
N ARG A 113 5.51 -14.69 -14.84
CA ARG A 113 6.05 -14.28 -16.14
C ARG A 113 6.84 -15.42 -16.78
N SER A 114 6.68 -15.57 -18.09
CA SER A 114 7.57 -16.41 -18.90
C SER A 114 8.97 -15.80 -18.90
N GLY A 115 9.96 -16.55 -18.42
CA GLY A 115 11.34 -16.09 -18.39
C GLY A 115 11.98 -16.11 -19.78
N ARG A 116 12.20 -14.93 -20.36
CA ARG A 116 13.48 -14.67 -21.03
C ARG A 116 14.14 -13.54 -20.25
N PRO A 117 15.36 -13.72 -19.69
CA PRO A 117 16.11 -12.58 -19.22
C PRO A 117 16.26 -11.62 -20.40
N ARG A 118 15.96 -10.34 -20.21
CA ARG A 118 16.44 -9.34 -21.17
C ARG A 118 17.95 -9.49 -21.13
N ALA A 119 18.56 -9.89 -22.24
CA ALA A 119 19.99 -9.73 -22.42
C ALA A 119 20.28 -8.27 -22.06
N SER A 120 21.19 -8.06 -21.12
CA SER A 120 21.67 -6.75 -20.72
C SER A 120 21.99 -5.95 -21.98
N ASP A 121 21.39 -4.77 -22.11
CA ASP A 121 21.86 -3.75 -23.05
C ASP A 121 23.34 -3.50 -22.73
N SER A 122 24.19 -3.84 -23.70
CA SER A 122 25.63 -3.59 -23.74
C SER A 122 25.93 -2.12 -23.96
#